data_AF-A0A7S6W702-F1
#
_entry.id   AF-A0A7S6W702-F1
#
_cell.length_a   1.000
_cell.length_b   1.000
_cell.length_c   1.000
_cell.angle_alpha   90.00
_cell.angle_beta   90.00
_cell.angle_gamma   90.00
#
_symmetry.space_group_name_H-M   'P 1'
#
loop_
_entity.id
_entity.type
_entity.pdbx_description
1 polymer ?
#
loop_
_entity_poly.entity_id
_entity_poly.type
_entity_poly.pdbx_seq_one_letter_code
_entity_poly.pdbx_strand_id
1 'polypeptide(L)'
;MKIYEMIFHKGAYEKTQLFYKVNNKSSRKHFIEQIKLEIDTELNDFKNNYDSHHKKDLLSLFNIVHKESHLHINTMAKDFIRNSNAEIDQHVFLEIKEHDVLSI
;
A
#
# COMPACT_ATOMS: atom_id res chain seq x y z
N MET A 1 -5.46 0.23 -25.87
CA MET A 1 -6.09 -0.47 -24.71
C MET A 1 -5.76 0.33 -23.46
N LYS A 2 -6.65 0.46 -22.47
CA LYS A 2 -6.31 1.17 -21.22
C LYS A 2 -5.82 0.21 -20.14
N ILE A 3 -4.81 0.63 -19.38
CA ILE A 3 -4.37 0.01 -18.12
C ILE A 3 -4.44 1.06 -17.02
N TYR A 4 -4.82 0.63 -15.82
CA TYR A 4 -4.91 1.47 -14.63
C TYR A 4 -3.81 1.05 -13.67
N GLU A 5 -2.91 1.97 -13.36
CA GLU A 5 -1.89 1.82 -12.32
C GLU A 5 -2.48 2.36 -11.01
N MET A 6 -2.70 1.48 -10.04
CA MET A 6 -3.07 1.89 -8.68
C MET A 6 -1.81 2.01 -7.85
N ILE A 7 -1.63 3.13 -7.17
CA ILE A 7 -0.41 3.47 -6.45
C ILE A 7 -0.78 3.83 -5.02
N PHE A 8 -0.03 3.27 -4.08
CA PHE A 8 0.01 3.69 -2.69
C PHE A 8 1.38 4.28 -2.41
N HIS A 9 1.42 5.56 -2.07
CA HIS A 9 2.62 6.23 -1.59
C HIS A 9 2.68 6.04 -0.06
N LYS A 10 3.72 5.36 0.42
CA LYS A 10 3.99 5.07 1.84
C LYS A 10 4.82 6.17 2.52
N GLY A 11 5.28 7.15 1.75
CA GLY A 11 6.17 8.21 2.17
C GLY A 11 6.79 8.90 0.96
N ALA A 12 7.86 9.66 1.18
CA ALA A 12 8.48 10.46 0.13
C ALA A 12 9.08 9.63 -1.04
N TYR A 13 9.50 8.38 -0.77
CA TYR A 13 10.21 7.55 -1.75
C TYR A 13 9.66 6.13 -1.91
N GLU A 14 8.84 5.68 -0.97
CA GLU A 14 8.32 4.31 -0.95
C GLU A 14 6.92 4.25 -1.54
N LYS A 15 6.70 3.30 -2.45
CA LYS A 15 5.40 3.06 -3.05
C LYS A 15 5.13 1.59 -3.33
N THR A 16 3.86 1.21 -3.18
CA THR A 16 3.31 -0.04 -3.73
C THR A 16 2.53 0.31 -4.99
N GLN A 17 2.74 -0.43 -6.07
CA GLN A 17 2.00 -0.22 -7.31
C GLN A 17 1.56 -1.54 -7.94
N LEU A 18 0.32 -1.58 -8.44
CA LEU A 18 -0.23 -2.72 -9.18
C LEU A 18 -1.03 -2.25 -10.39
N PHE A 19 -0.99 -3.05 -11.45
CA PHE A 19 -1.66 -2.75 -12.72
C PHE A 19 -2.94 -3.55 -12.87
N TYR A 20 -4.00 -2.87 -13.33
CA TYR A 20 -5.33 -3.45 -13.51
C TYR A 20 -5.86 -3.13 -14.91
N LYS A 21 -6.62 -4.07 -15.47
CA LYS A 21 -7.35 -3.86 -16.74
C LYS A 21 -8.61 -2.99 -16.57
N VAL A 22 -9.13 -2.90 -15.34
CA VAL A 22 -10.35 -2.17 -15.02
C VAL A 22 -10.19 -1.38 -13.73
N ASN A 23 -10.69 -0.15 -13.70
CA ASN A 23 -10.84 0.66 -12.50
C ASN A 23 -12.30 0.57 -12.01
N ASN A 24 -12.57 -0.29 -11.03
CA ASN A 24 -13.88 -0.43 -10.42
C ASN A 24 -13.74 -0.70 -8.91
N LYS A 25 -14.86 -0.85 -8.19
CA LYS A 25 -14.82 -1.11 -6.74
C LYS A 25 -14.09 -2.40 -6.38
N SER A 26 -14.18 -3.43 -7.23
CA SER A 26 -13.55 -4.72 -6.99
C SER A 26 -12.03 -4.65 -7.10
N SER A 27 -11.51 -4.07 -8.19
CA SER A 27 -10.06 -3.89 -8.36
C SER A 27 -9.46 -2.99 -7.27
N ARG A 28 -10.18 -1.94 -6.86
CA ARG A 28 -9.73 -1.08 -5.75
C ARG A 28 -9.72 -1.80 -4.40
N LYS A 29 -10.72 -2.65 -4.11
CA LYS A 29 -10.72 -3.49 -2.89
C LYS A 29 -9.55 -4.46 -2.89
N HIS A 30 -9.35 -5.15 -4.00
CA HIS A 30 -8.22 -6.06 -4.17
C HIS A 30 -6.88 -5.33 -3.94
N PHE A 31 -6.72 -4.11 -4.48
CA PHE A 31 -5.51 -3.32 -4.24
C PHE A 31 -5.27 -3.05 -2.75
N ILE A 32 -6.30 -2.65 -2.00
CA ILE A 32 -6.21 -2.45 -0.55
C ILE A 32 -5.81 -3.74 0.17
N GLU A 33 -6.35 -4.89 -0.24
CA GLU A 33 -5.99 -6.19 0.33
C GLU A 33 -4.53 -6.55 0.08
N GLN A 34 -4.01 -6.28 -1.13
CA GLN A 34 -2.61 -6.51 -1.46
C GLN A 34 -1.66 -5.63 -0.64
N ILE A 35 -2.00 -4.35 -0.44
CA ILE A 35 -1.21 -3.46 0.41
C ILE A 35 -1.14 -3.98 1.86
N LYS A 36 -2.28 -4.44 2.40
CA LYS A 36 -2.32 -5.01 3.76
C LYS A 36 -1.45 -6.26 3.88
N LEU A 37 -1.53 -7.14 2.89
CA LEU A 37 -0.72 -8.35 2.83
C LEU A 37 0.77 -8.03 2.76
N GLU A 38 1.15 -7.01 1.99
CA GLU A 38 2.54 -6.54 1.89
C GLU A 38 3.04 -6.04 3.26
N ILE A 39 2.25 -5.18 3.93
CA ILE A 39 2.58 -4.68 5.29
C ILE A 39 2.76 -5.84 6.28
N ASP A 40 1.89 -6.85 6.22
CA ASP A 40 1.99 -8.03 7.09
C ASP A 40 3.22 -8.90 6.76
N THR A 41 3.56 -9.00 5.47
CA THR A 41 4.73 -9.73 4.98
C THR A 41 6.02 -9.05 5.43
N GLU A 42 6.13 -7.73 5.31
CA GLU A 42 7.29 -6.95 5.75
C GLU A 42 7.61 -7.21 7.24
N LEU A 43 6.59 -7.19 8.11
CA LEU A 43 6.78 -7.48 9.54
C LEU A 43 7.18 -8.94 9.79
N ASN A 44 6.62 -9.90 9.05
CA ASN A 44 6.95 -11.31 9.21
C ASN A 44 8.36 -11.64 8.71
N ASP A 45 8.76 -11.07 7.58
CA ASP A 45 10.11 -11.20 7.03
C ASP A 45 11.14 -10.60 7.99
N PHE A 46 10.81 -9.46 8.61
CA PHE A 46 11.62 -8.89 9.68
C PHE A 46 11.76 -9.87 10.85
N LYS A 47 10.68 -10.53 11.31
CA LYS A 47 10.74 -11.51 12.41
C LYS A 47 11.55 -12.76 12.05
N ASN A 48 11.47 -13.23 10.81
CA ASN A 48 12.05 -14.50 10.37
C ASN A 48 13.55 -14.40 10.06
N ASN A 49 14.02 -13.25 9.58
CA ASN A 49 15.40 -13.06 9.13
C ASN A 49 16.32 -12.39 10.18
N TYR A 50 15.89 -12.30 11.45
CA TYR A 50 16.55 -11.42 12.42
C TYR A 50 17.51 -12.11 13.40
N ASP A 51 18.78 -11.70 13.36
CA ASP A 51 19.85 -12.17 14.24
C ASP A 51 20.65 -10.97 14.80
N SER A 52 20.27 -10.38 15.95
CA SER A 52 21.13 -9.41 16.68
C SER A 52 20.70 -9.00 18.10
N HIS A 53 21.65 -8.38 18.82
CA HIS A 53 21.63 -7.89 20.20
C HIS A 53 20.68 -6.70 20.52
N HIS A 54 20.13 -5.99 19.53
CA HIS A 54 19.20 -4.85 19.76
C HIS A 54 17.71 -5.23 19.56
N LYS A 55 17.41 -6.51 19.79
CA LYS A 55 16.18 -7.22 19.40
C LYS A 55 14.87 -6.58 19.84
N LYS A 56 14.80 -6.03 21.05
CA LYS A 56 13.53 -5.61 21.65
C LYS A 56 13.07 -4.25 21.13
N ASP A 57 13.99 -3.31 21.02
CA ASP A 57 13.66 -1.93 20.67
C ASP A 57 13.28 -1.82 19.19
N LEU A 58 14.03 -2.50 18.32
CA LEU A 58 13.74 -2.48 16.89
C LEU A 58 12.46 -3.24 16.54
N LEU A 59 12.23 -4.42 17.13
CA LEU A 59 10.96 -5.12 16.97
C LEU A 59 9.79 -4.29 17.49
N SER A 60 9.95 -3.56 18.60
CA SER A 60 8.93 -2.64 19.10
C SER A 60 8.63 -1.54 18.09
N LEU A 61 9.66 -0.93 17.49
CA LEU A 61 9.50 0.08 16.45
C LEU A 61 8.74 -0.47 15.24
N PHE A 62 9.15 -1.63 14.71
CA PHE A 62 8.47 -2.26 13.58
C PHE A 62 7.01 -2.60 13.86
N ASN A 63 6.67 -3.01 15.08
CA ASN A 63 5.27 -3.24 15.46
C ASN A 63 4.46 -1.95 15.54
N ILE A 64 5.07 -0.82 15.94
CA ILE A 64 4.40 0.49 15.94
C ILE A 64 4.13 0.93 14.51
N VAL A 65 5.16 0.88 13.64
CA VAL A 65 5.04 1.22 12.22
C VAL A 65 3.99 0.34 11.53
N HIS A 66 4.00 -0.97 11.78
CA HIS A 66 2.99 -1.90 11.24
C HIS A 66 1.55 -1.50 11.61
N LYS A 67 1.31 -1.15 12.88
CA LYS A 67 -0.01 -0.72 13.35
C LYS A 67 -0.44 0.59 12.71
N GLU A 68 0.48 1.55 12.61
CA GLU A 68 0.24 2.86 12.00
C GLU A 68 -0.09 2.71 10.51
N SER A 69 0.68 1.92 9.77
CA SER A 69 0.41 1.61 8.36
C SER A 69 -0.98 1.01 8.14
N HIS A 70 -1.39 0.06 8.99
CA HIS A 70 -2.75 -0.49 8.93
C HIS A 70 -3.83 0.55 9.24
N LEU A 71 -3.60 1.42 10.23
CA LEU A 71 -4.54 2.51 10.54
C LEU A 71 -4.71 3.45 9.35
N HIS A 72 -3.60 3.83 8.72
CA HIS A 72 -3.59 4.70 7.56
C HIS A 72 -4.37 4.09 6.38
N ILE A 73 -4.07 2.84 6.04
CA ILE A 73 -4.77 2.13 4.96
C ILE A 73 -6.26 1.95 5.28
N ASN A 74 -6.62 1.59 6.51
CA ASN A 74 -8.02 1.42 6.88
C ASN A 74 -8.82 2.73 6.83
N THR A 75 -8.17 3.84 7.18
CA THR A 75 -8.76 5.18 7.10
C THR A 75 -9.02 5.57 5.65
N MET A 76 -8.02 5.41 4.78
CA MET A 76 -8.12 5.78 3.38
C MET A 76 -8.97 4.83 2.53
N ALA A 77 -9.08 3.55 2.91
CA ALA A 77 -9.69 2.52 2.06
C ALA A 77 -11.11 2.85 1.61
N LYS A 78 -11.95 3.38 2.51
CA LYS A 78 -13.35 3.72 2.18
C LYS A 78 -13.42 4.79 1.09
N ASP A 79 -12.61 5.84 1.22
CA ASP A 79 -12.58 6.93 0.25
C ASP A 79 -11.96 6.49 -1.06
N PHE A 80 -10.86 5.74 -1.03
CA PHE A 80 -10.25 5.21 -2.24
C PHE A 80 -11.20 4.29 -3.03
N ILE A 81 -11.87 3.34 -2.36
CA ILE A 81 -12.82 2.41 -2.99
C ILE A 81 -14.04 3.15 -3.58
N ARG A 82 -14.37 4.34 -3.07
CA ARG A 82 -15.48 5.15 -3.58
C ARG A 82 -15.02 6.11 -4.69
N ASN A 83 -13.98 6.89 -4.42
CA ASN A 83 -13.58 8.07 -5.18
C ASN A 83 -12.33 7.87 -6.05
N SER A 84 -11.65 6.72 -5.95
CA SER A 84 -10.40 6.39 -6.68
C SER A 84 -9.18 7.18 -6.21
N ASN A 85 -9.32 7.97 -5.15
CA ASN A 85 -8.24 8.63 -4.45
C ASN A 85 -8.54 8.67 -2.95
N ALA A 86 -7.49 8.81 -2.15
CA ALA A 86 -7.57 9.11 -0.72
C ALA A 86 -6.19 9.58 -0.24
N GLU A 87 -6.15 10.45 0.75
CA GLU A 87 -4.90 10.98 1.29
C GLU A 87 -5.00 11.13 2.82
N ILE A 88 -3.85 11.02 3.47
CA ILE A 88 -3.65 11.39 4.87
C ILE A 88 -2.83 12.68 4.93
N ASP A 89 -1.77 12.72 4.12
CA ASP A 89 -0.93 13.88 3.91
C ASP A 89 -0.31 13.85 2.51
N GLN A 90 0.58 14.82 2.23
CA GLN A 90 1.28 15.00 0.95
C GLN A 90 2.22 13.84 0.55
N HIS A 91 2.50 12.90 1.46
CA HIS A 91 3.42 11.78 1.26
C HIS A 91 2.74 10.42 1.44
N VAL A 92 1.59 10.37 2.12
CA VAL A 92 0.81 9.15 2.37
C VAL A 92 -0.56 9.25 1.71
N PHE A 93 -0.66 8.70 0.50
CA PHE A 93 -1.88 8.79 -0.31
C PHE A 93 -2.02 7.64 -1.31
N LEU A 94 -3.24 7.47 -1.81
CA LEU A 94 -3.65 6.51 -2.82
C LEU A 94 -4.11 7.25 -4.07
N GLU A 95 -3.58 6.86 -5.22
CA GLU A 95 -3.97 7.41 -6.52
C GLU A 95 -4.14 6.33 -7.58
N ILE A 96 -4.79 6.69 -8.69
CA ILE A 96 -4.88 5.85 -9.90
C ILE A 96 -4.41 6.66 -11.09
N LYS A 97 -3.47 6.11 -11.87
CA LYS A 97 -3.02 6.65 -13.15
C LYS A 97 -3.59 5.82 -14.29
N GLU A 98 -4.11 6.50 -15.30
CA GLU A 98 -4.54 5.85 -16.54
C GLU A 98 -3.41 5.87 -17.57
N HIS A 99 -3.18 4.72 -18.19
CA HIS A 99 -2.15 4.54 -19.22
C HIS A 99 -2.77 4.02 -20.50
N ASP A 100 -2.50 4.69 -21.61
CA ASP A 100 -2.83 4.20 -22.94
C ASP A 100 -1.75 3.22 -23.41
N VAL A 101 -2.12 1.96 -23.55
CA VAL A 101 -1.26 0.94 -24.15
C VAL A 101 -1.43 1.02 -25.65
N LEU A 102 -0.36 1.43 -26.34
CA LEU A 102 -0.24 1.35 -27.79
C LEU A 102 -0.37 -0.13 -28.21
N SER A 103 -1.35 -0.41 -29.06
CA SER A 103 -1.42 -1.69 -29.76
C SER A 103 -0.31 -1.69 -30.80
N ILE A 104 0.74 -2.46 -30.56
CA ILE A 104 1.77 -2.80 -31.56
C ILE A 104 1.20 -3.90 -32.46
#